data_AF-A0A9E2YAI7-F1
#
_entry.id   AF-A0A9E2YAI7-F1
#
_cell.length_a   1.000
_cell.length_b   1.000
_cell.length_c   1.000
_cell.angle_alpha   90.00
_cell.angle_beta   90.00
_cell.angle_gamma   90.00
#
_symmetry.space_group_name_H-M   'P 1'
#
loop_
_entity.id
_entity.type
_entity.pdbx_description
1 polymer ?
#
loop_
_entity_poly.entity_id
_entity_poly.type
_entity_poly.pdbx_seq_one_letter_code
_entity_poly.pdbx_strand_id
1 'polypeptide(L)'
;YAIGVQLGFNWDQQTTTVQLTGNLASVQARVVLVAATVAQFPPVRLAFAWAKQESIPIILGQVNFFLEFDVCFFRSRSLFEVRPKL
;
A
#
# COMPACT_ATOMS: atom_id res chain seq x y z
N TYR A 1 4.03 -10.87 2.84
CA TYR A 1 2.99 -11.70 2.18
C TYR A 1 1.84 -11.94 3.14
N ALA A 2 2.11 -12.35 4.39
CA ALA A 2 1.16 -12.57 5.48
C ALA A 2 0.05 -11.52 5.60
N ILE A 3 0.37 -10.22 5.47
CA ILE A 3 -0.64 -9.16 5.60
C ILE A 3 -1.80 -9.28 4.60
N GLY A 4 -1.54 -9.65 3.35
CA GLY A 4 -2.63 -9.85 2.38
C GLY A 4 -3.49 -11.06 2.72
N VAL A 5 -2.87 -12.13 3.23
CA VAL A 5 -3.60 -13.31 3.73
C VAL A 5 -4.46 -12.95 4.94
N GLN A 6 -3.92 -12.18 5.90
CA GLN A 6 -4.64 -11.70 7.08
C GLN A 6 -5.83 -10.80 6.72
N LEU A 7 -5.71 -10.03 5.64
CA LEU A 7 -6.79 -9.23 5.07
C LEU A 7 -7.80 -10.06 4.25
N GLY A 8 -7.61 -11.38 4.16
CA GLY A 8 -8.53 -12.30 3.49
C GLY A 8 -8.26 -12.48 1.99
N PHE A 9 -7.17 -11.95 1.45
CA PHE A 9 -6.84 -12.14 0.04
C PHE A 9 -6.22 -13.51 -0.22
N ASN A 10 -6.70 -14.17 -1.25
CA ASN A 10 -6.01 -15.29 -1.87
C ASN A 10 -5.11 -14.77 -2.99
N TRP A 11 -3.82 -15.11 -2.93
CA TRP A 11 -2.83 -14.71 -3.94
C TRP A 11 -3.31 -15.04 -5.34
N ASP A 12 -3.65 -16.31 -5.60
CA ASP A 12 -3.95 -16.84 -6.93
C ASP A 12 -5.20 -16.22 -7.57
N GLN A 13 -6.12 -15.69 -6.75
CA GLN A 13 -7.31 -14.99 -7.21
C GLN A 13 -7.04 -13.54 -7.64
N GLN A 14 -5.92 -12.93 -7.24
CA GLN A 14 -5.56 -11.58 -7.68
C GLN A 14 -4.92 -11.66 -9.07
N THR A 15 -5.53 -11.07 -10.09
CA THR A 15 -5.05 -11.20 -11.48
C THR A 15 -4.22 -10.00 -11.94
N THR A 16 -4.40 -8.84 -11.31
CA THR A 16 -3.67 -7.63 -11.66
C THR A 16 -2.25 -7.66 -11.07
N THR A 17 -1.26 -7.77 -11.93
CA THR A 17 0.16 -7.68 -11.56
C THR A 17 0.60 -6.23 -11.50
N VAL A 18 1.59 -5.94 -10.64
CA VAL A 18 2.25 -4.64 -10.58
C VAL A 18 3.75 -4.84 -10.56
N GLN A 19 4.45 -4.12 -11.43
CA GLN A 19 5.90 -4.15 -11.47
C GLN A 19 6.45 -3.19 -10.43
N LEU A 20 7.10 -3.73 -9.40
CA LEU A 20 7.87 -2.92 -8.45
C LEU A 20 9.18 -2.45 -9.08
N THR A 21 9.79 -1.42 -8.51
CA THR A 21 11.01 -0.81 -9.03
C THR A 21 12.13 -0.80 -7.99
N GLY A 22 13.34 -0.41 -8.42
CA GLY A 22 14.52 -0.35 -7.57
C GLY A 22 14.86 -1.72 -6.96
N ASN A 23 15.13 -1.74 -5.66
CA ASN A 23 15.55 -2.96 -4.93
C ASN A 23 14.48 -4.06 -4.90
N LEU A 24 13.24 -3.77 -5.31
CA LEU A 24 12.14 -4.73 -5.33
C LEU A 24 11.78 -5.19 -6.75
N ALA A 25 12.54 -4.82 -7.78
CA ALA A 25 12.19 -5.09 -9.18
C ALA A 25 12.05 -6.58 -9.53
N SER A 26 12.73 -7.47 -8.81
CA SER A 26 12.62 -8.93 -8.97
C SER A 26 11.46 -9.55 -8.21
N VAL A 27 10.77 -8.78 -7.36
CA VAL A 27 9.72 -9.27 -6.47
C VAL A 27 8.40 -9.25 -7.19
N GLN A 28 7.73 -10.40 -7.24
CA GLN A 28 6.36 -10.48 -7.75
C GLN A 28 5.41 -9.76 -6.81
N ALA A 29 4.60 -8.86 -7.38
CA ALA A 29 3.55 -8.16 -6.66
C ALA A 29 2.24 -8.16 -7.44
N ARG A 30 1.14 -8.19 -6.69
CA ARG A 30 -0.22 -8.09 -7.20
C ARG A 30 -0.93 -6.90 -6.57
N VAL A 31 -1.88 -6.32 -7.27
CA VAL A 31 -2.71 -5.25 -6.71
C VAL A 31 -3.81 -5.86 -5.86
N VAL A 32 -3.97 -5.36 -4.65
CA VAL A 32 -5.11 -5.66 -3.76
C VAL A 32 -5.88 -4.38 -3.47
N LEU A 33 -7.21 -4.48 -3.38
CA LEU A 33 -8.10 -3.37 -3.07
C LEU A 33 -8.73 -3.59 -1.70
N VAL A 34 -8.62 -2.61 -0.82
CA VAL A 34 -9.27 -2.62 0.49
C VAL A 34 -10.14 -1.39 0.68
N ALA A 35 -11.22 -1.53 1.44
CA ALA A 35 -11.81 -0.40 2.14
C ALA A 35 -11.02 -0.20 3.43
N ALA A 36 -10.46 0.98 3.63
CA ALA A 36 -9.61 1.26 4.79
C ALA A 36 -9.98 2.59 5.42
N THR A 37 -9.85 2.65 6.74
CA THR A 37 -9.91 3.86 7.52
C THR A 37 -8.51 4.17 8.03
N VAL A 38 -8.01 5.35 7.71
CA VAL A 38 -6.73 5.86 8.21
C VAL A 38 -7.03 6.89 9.28
N ALA A 39 -6.51 6.68 10.50
CA ALA A 39 -6.82 7.51 11.66
C ALA A 39 -8.33 7.69 11.86
N GLN A 40 -8.82 8.93 11.95
CA GLN A 40 -10.23 9.27 12.09
C GLN A 40 -10.83 9.83 10.78
N PHE A 41 -10.20 9.55 9.64
CA PHE A 41 -10.68 10.03 8.34
C PHE A 41 -11.86 9.19 7.83
N PRO A 42 -12.68 9.72 6.91
CA PRO A 42 -13.69 8.93 6.23
C PRO A 42 -13.07 7.67 5.56
N PRO A 43 -13.80 6.54 5.50
CA PRO A 43 -13.32 5.35 4.81
C PRO A 43 -13.07 5.62 3.33
N VAL A 44 -11.95 5.12 2.81
CA VAL A 44 -11.54 5.29 1.42
C VAL A 44 -11.19 3.93 0.80
N ARG A 45 -11.21 3.85 -0.53
CA ARG A 45 -10.81 2.64 -1.25
C ARG A 45 -9.34 2.74 -1.63
N LEU A 46 -8.50 1.95 -0.99
CA LEU A 46 -7.07 1.95 -1.24
C LEU A 46 -6.65 0.76 -2.09
N ALA A 47 -5.71 1.01 -3.00
CA ALA A 47 -5.02 0.02 -3.80
C ALA A 47 -3.57 -0.08 -3.34
N PHE A 48 -3.13 -1.30 -3.05
CA PHE A 48 -1.74 -1.54 -2.63
C PHE A 48 -1.08 -2.62 -3.46
N ALA A 49 0.24 -2.50 -3.61
CA ALA A 49 1.06 -3.59 -4.11
C ALA A 49 1.30 -4.60 -2.97
N TRP A 50 0.75 -5.80 -3.15
CA TRP A 50 0.97 -6.94 -2.27
C TRP A 50 2.07 -7.83 -2.84
N ALA A 51 3.20 -7.90 -2.14
CA ALA A 51 4.36 -8.67 -2.57
C ALA A 51 4.28 -10.14 -2.12
N LYS A 52 4.75 -11.05 -2.98
CA LYS A 52 4.87 -12.50 -2.70
C LYS A 52 6.10 -12.84 -1.83
N GLN A 53 6.38 -12.02 -0.84
CA GLN A 53 7.52 -12.18 0.05
C GLN A 53 7.19 -11.64 1.44
N GLU A 54 7.64 -12.33 2.49
CA GLU A 54 7.29 -11.97 3.88
C GLU A 54 8.02 -10.75 4.42
N SER A 55 9.26 -10.54 3.99
CA SER A 55 10.08 -9.42 4.44
C SER A 55 9.65 -8.06 3.89
N ILE A 56 8.64 -8.01 3.02
CA ILE A 56 8.20 -6.79 2.35
C ILE A 56 6.86 -6.33 2.96
N PRO A 57 6.83 -5.13 3.57
CA PRO A 57 5.59 -4.57 4.11
C PRO A 57 4.63 -4.16 2.98
N ILE A 58 3.40 -3.80 3.33
CA ILE A 58 2.51 -3.12 2.38
C ILE A 58 3.20 -1.84 1.90
N ILE A 59 3.22 -1.65 0.58
CA ILE A 59 3.79 -0.47 -0.04
C ILE A 59 2.68 0.55 -0.27
N LEU A 60 2.75 1.67 0.46
CA LEU A 60 1.88 2.84 0.28
C LEU A 60 2.49 3.74 -0.78
N GLY A 61 2.05 3.53 -2.03
CA GLY A 61 2.67 4.15 -3.20
C GLY A 61 2.02 5.46 -3.64
N GLN A 62 2.71 6.11 -4.59
CA GLN A 62 2.25 7.35 -5.22
C GLN A 62 0.88 7.21 -5.89
N VAL A 63 0.64 6.11 -6.61
CA VAL A 63 -0.51 5.94 -7.50
C VAL A 63 -1.83 5.55 -6.82
N ASN A 64 -1.94 5.69 -5.49
CA ASN A 64 -3.20 5.55 -4.78
C ASN A 64 -3.16 6.25 -3.42
N PHE A 65 -2.26 5.85 -2.51
CA PHE A 65 -2.22 6.42 -1.15
C PHE A 65 -1.92 7.93 -1.16
N PHE A 66 -0.96 8.38 -1.98
CA PHE A 66 -0.62 9.81 -2.08
C PHE A 66 -1.60 10.56 -3.00
N LEU A 67 -2.41 9.83 -3.78
CA LEU A 67 -3.55 10.41 -4.49
C LEU A 67 -4.78 10.55 -3.60
N GLU A 68 -4.89 9.79 -2.52
CA GLU A 68 -6.00 9.87 -1.57
C GLU A 68 -5.70 10.83 -0.42
N PHE A 69 -4.43 10.93 -0.01
CA PHE A 69 -4.00 11.74 1.12
C PHE A 69 -2.84 12.66 0.77
N ASP A 70 -2.80 13.82 1.42
CA ASP A 70 -1.61 14.67 1.46
C ASP A 70 -0.61 14.08 2.44
N VAL A 71 0.54 13.63 1.91
CA VAL A 71 1.61 12.99 2.70
C VAL A 71 2.84 13.89 2.75
N CYS A 72 3.29 14.25 3.96
CA CYS A 72 4.46 15.09 4.17
C CYS A 72 5.53 14.37 4.99
N PHE A 73 6.74 14.23 4.45
CA PHE A 73 7.84 13.54 5.12
C PHE A 73 8.78 14.52 5.81
N PHE A 74 9.07 14.29 7.09
CA PHE A 74 10.01 15.07 7.89
C PHE A 74 11.22 14.20 8.24
N ARG A 75 12.15 14.08 7.29
CA ARG A 75 13.26 13.10 7.35
C ARG A 75 14.12 13.20 8.61
N SER A 76 14.52 14.41 9.01
CA SER A 76 15.35 14.64 10.21
C SER A 76 14.66 14.22 11.51
N ARG A 77 13.32 14.23 11.53
CA ARG A 77 12.49 13.88 12.68
C ARG A 77 12.00 12.43 12.63
N SER A 78 12.32 11.69 11.57
CA SER A 78 11.88 10.32 11.33
C SER A 78 10.36 10.13 11.44
N LEU A 79 9.59 11.11 10.96
CA LEU A 79 8.13 11.04 10.94
C LEU A 79 7.58 11.50 9.60
N PHE A 80 6.33 11.15 9.36
CA PHE A 80 5.53 11.70 8.27
C PHE A 80 4.13 12.04 8.78
N GLU A 81 3.50 12.99 8.13
CA GLU A 81 2.12 13.38 8.38
C GLU A 81 1.25 12.95 7.21
N VAL A 82 0.00 12.58 7.52
CA VAL A 82 -1.04 12.23 6.55
C VAL A 82 -2.23 13.12 6.83
N ARG A 83 -2.74 13.79 5.80
CA ARG A 83 -3.94 14.63 5.89
C ARG A 83 -4.95 14.21 4.81
N PRO A 84 -6.26 14.25 5.07
CA PRO A 84 -7.26 14.09 4.03
C PRO A 84 -7.12 15.24 3.03
N LYS A 85 -7.40 14.96 1.76
CA LYS A 85 -7.53 16.02 0.76
C LYS A 85 -8.78 16.84 1.06
N LEU A 86 -8.68 18.15 0.87
CA LEU A 86 -9.80 19.08 1.00
C LEU A 86 -10.81 18.89 -0.14
#